data_AF-T1D0U3-F1
#
_entry.id   AF-T1D0U3-F1
#
_cell.length_a   1.000
_cell.length_b   1.000
_cell.length_c   1.000
_cell.angle_alpha   90.00
_cell.angle_beta   90.00
_cell.angle_gamma   90.00
#
_symmetry.space_group_name_H-M   'P 1'
#
loop_
_entity.id
_entity.type
_entity.pdbx_description
1 polymer ?
#
loop_
_entity_poly.entity_id
_entity_poly.type
_entity_poly.pdbx_seq_one_letter_code
_entity_poly.pdbx_strand_id
1 'polypeptide(L)'
;MEDIAMASIQVRKRTGCLIIDFYYQGLRCREQTALADTVANRKRLEKVIERIETEIASGTFRYKQFFPGSRNAGRFKVCPEPGTPNAELSMAA
;
A
#
# COMPACT_ATOMS: atom_id res chain seq x y z
N MET A 1 1.88 -23.06 9.09
CA MET A 1 2.17 -21.62 9.10
C MET A 1 2.36 -21.27 7.65
N GLU A 2 1.25 -21.19 6.92
CA GLU A 2 1.26 -20.78 5.52
C GLU A 2 1.55 -19.28 5.49
N ASP A 3 2.76 -18.92 5.08
CA ASP A 3 3.12 -17.58 4.65
C ASP A 3 2.36 -17.22 3.36
N ILE A 4 1.04 -17.06 3.47
CA ILE A 4 0.25 -16.39 2.42
C ILE A 4 0.56 -14.92 2.59
N ALA A 5 1.64 -14.46 1.95
CA ALA A 5 1.93 -13.04 1.81
C ALA A 5 0.67 -12.34 1.28
N MET A 6 0.23 -11.29 1.97
CA MET A 6 -0.93 -10.49 1.58
C MET A 6 -0.66 -9.70 0.29
N ALA A 7 0.62 -9.56 -0.07
CA ALA A 7 1.09 -9.07 -1.34
C ALA A 7 1.73 -10.16 -2.21
N SER A 8 1.61 -10.03 -3.53
CA SER A 8 2.24 -10.93 -4.51
C SER A 8 3.02 -10.15 -5.56
N ILE A 9 4.07 -10.79 -6.10
CA ILE A 9 4.85 -10.26 -7.23
C ILE A 9 4.44 -10.99 -8.50
N GLN A 10 3.95 -10.23 -9.48
CA GLN A 10 3.49 -10.75 -10.76
C GLN A 10 4.25 -10.12 -11.92
N VAL A 11 4.26 -10.81 -13.06
CA VAL A 11 4.88 -10.29 -14.29
C VAL A 11 3.81 -9.72 -15.19
N ARG A 12 4.01 -8.48 -15.64
CA ARG A 12 3.16 -7.89 -16.68
C ARG A 12 3.52 -8.48 -18.03
N LYS A 13 2.72 -9.41 -18.55
CA LYS A 13 2.97 -10.10 -19.83
C LYS A 13 3.33 -9.16 -21.00
N ARG A 14 2.71 -7.98 -21.05
CA ARG A 14 2.95 -7.00 -22.13
C ARG A 14 4.33 -6.34 -22.09
N THR A 15 4.89 -6.12 -20.89
CA THR A 15 6.14 -5.35 -20.73
C THR A 15 7.28 -6.16 -20.12
N GLY A 16 7.01 -7.36 -19.60
CA GLY A 16 7.99 -8.16 -18.85
C GLY A 16 8.38 -7.56 -17.49
N CYS A 17 7.72 -6.48 -17.06
CA CYS A 17 8.03 -5.80 -15.82
C CYS A 17 7.27 -6.41 -14.64
N LEU A 18 7.85 -6.29 -13.44
CA LEU A 18 7.25 -6.76 -12.20
C LEU A 18 6.13 -5.81 -11.72
N ILE A 19 5.10 -6.38 -11.11
CA ILE A 19 3.97 -5.71 -10.48
C ILE A 19 3.89 -6.21 -9.04
N ILE A 20 3.70 -5.29 -8.09
CA ILE A 20 3.28 -5.62 -6.72
C ILE A 20 1.75 -5.56 -6.66
N ASP A 21 1.12 -6.63 -6.18
CA ASP A 21 -0.35 -6.76 -6.07
C ASP A 21 -0.72 -7.11 -4.64
N PHE A 22 -1.38 -6.18 -3.94
CA PHE A 22 -1.72 -6.28 -2.52
C PHE A 22 -3.03 -5.58 -2.21
N TYR A 23 -3.56 -5.76 -1.01
CA TYR A 23 -4.73 -5.03 -0.52
C TYR A 23 -4.34 -4.06 0.58
N TYR A 24 -4.89 -2.85 0.52
CA TYR A 24 -4.75 -1.84 1.58
C TYR A 24 -6.08 -1.10 1.76
N GLN A 25 -6.54 -0.96 3.01
CA GLN A 25 -7.85 -0.39 3.36
C GLN A 25 -9.01 -0.99 2.55
N GLY A 26 -9.00 -2.32 2.32
CA GLY A 26 -10.02 -3.02 1.55
C GLY A 26 -9.98 -2.79 0.02
N LEU A 27 -9.02 -2.00 -0.47
CA LEU A 27 -8.85 -1.72 -1.89
C LEU A 27 -7.66 -2.49 -2.47
N ARG A 28 -7.88 -3.14 -3.61
CA ARG A 28 -6.79 -3.78 -4.35
C ARG A 28 -5.87 -2.73 -4.97
N CYS A 29 -4.59 -2.90 -4.72
CA CYS A 29 -3.50 -2.04 -5.15
C CYS A 29 -2.57 -2.84 -6.06
N ARG A 30 -2.56 -2.50 -7.35
CA ARG A 30 -1.66 -3.08 -8.35
C ARG A 30 -0.70 -2.03 -8.84
N GLU A 31 0.53 -2.12 -8.37
CA GLU A 31 1.58 -1.14 -8.63
C GLU A 31 2.63 -1.71 -9.58
N GLN A 32 2.69 -1.13 -10.78
CA GLN A 32 3.67 -1.51 -11.79
C GLN A 32 5.02 -0.89 -11.46
N THR A 33 6.08 -1.69 -11.62
CA THR A 33 7.46 -1.23 -11.51
C THR A 33 8.11 -1.12 -12.89
N ALA A 34 9.27 -0.45 -12.96
CA ALA A 34 10.15 -0.46 -14.13
C ALA A 34 11.15 -1.64 -14.11
N LEU A 35 11.04 -2.56 -13.15
CA LEU A 35 11.99 -3.66 -12.99
C LEU A 35 11.60 -4.83 -13.89
N ALA A 36 12.56 -5.33 -14.67
CA ALA A 36 12.39 -6.57 -15.44
C ALA A 36 12.30 -7.79 -14.51
N ASP A 37 11.68 -8.87 -15.00
CA ASP A 37 11.60 -10.13 -14.28
C ASP A 37 12.96 -10.83 -14.16
N THR A 38 13.66 -10.57 -13.06
CA THR A 38 14.92 -11.23 -12.69
C THR A 38 14.88 -11.64 -11.21
N VAL A 39 15.65 -12.66 -10.83
CA VAL A 39 15.74 -13.13 -9.44
C VAL A 39 16.17 -12.01 -8.49
N ALA A 40 17.14 -11.18 -8.89
CA ALA A 40 17.61 -10.06 -8.08
C ALA A 40 16.51 -9.01 -7.86
N ASN A 41 15.75 -8.67 -8.91
CA ASN A 41 14.65 -7.72 -8.81
C ASN A 41 13.48 -8.27 -7.98
N ARG A 42 13.18 -9.57 -8.10
CA ARG A 42 12.17 -10.23 -7.25
C ARG A 42 12.55 -10.17 -5.77
N LYS A 43 13.78 -10.55 -5.41
CA LYS A 43 14.29 -10.43 -4.03
C LYS A 43 14.24 -9.00 -3.50
N ARG A 44 14.48 -8.01 -4.36
CA ARG A 44 14.35 -6.60 -3.98
C ARG A 44 12.90 -6.24 -3.68
N LEU A 45 11.95 -6.70 -4.50
CA LEU A 45 10.53 -6.45 -4.28
C LEU A 45 9.96 -7.24 -3.11
N GLU A 46 10.47 -8.43 -2.81
CA GLU A 46 10.13 -9.21 -1.60
C GLU A 46 10.42 -8.38 -0.34
N LYS A 47 11.60 -7.78 -0.23
CA LYS A 47 11.94 -6.87 0.89
C LYS A 47 11.04 -5.64 0.97
N VAL A 48 10.64 -5.11 -0.19
CA VAL A 48 9.69 -3.98 -0.23
C VAL A 48 8.32 -4.42 0.26
N ILE A 49 7.86 -5.60 -0.14
CA ILE A 49 6.61 -6.21 0.34
C ILE A 49 6.64 -6.43 1.84
N GLU A 50 7.70 -7.05 2.38
CA GLU A 50 7.85 -7.27 3.83
C GLU A 50 7.74 -5.95 4.60
N ARG A 51 8.37 -4.89 4.09
CA ARG A 51 8.28 -3.55 4.68
C ARG A 51 6.87 -2.97 4.59
N ILE A 52 6.19 -3.11 3.45
CA ILE A 52 4.80 -2.66 3.27
C ILE A 52 3.90 -3.39 4.27
N GLU A 53 4.00 -4.70 4.37
CA GLU A 53 3.18 -5.52 5.28
C GLU A 53 3.45 -5.16 6.74
N THR A 54 4.71 -4.97 7.12
CA THR A 54 5.10 -4.52 8.48
C THR A 54 4.50 -3.16 8.80
N GLU A 55 4.61 -2.19 7.89
CA GLU A 55 4.07 -0.85 8.10
C GLU A 55 2.53 -0.83 8.09
N ILE A 56 1.88 -1.72 7.33
CA ILE A 56 0.41 -1.86 7.34
C ILE A 56 -0.03 -2.42 8.68
N ALA A 57 0.65 -3.46 9.17
CA ALA A 57 0.36 -4.08 10.47
C ALA A 57 0.58 -3.11 11.64
N SER A 58 1.60 -2.24 11.57
CA SER A 58 1.84 -1.19 12.58
C SER A 58 0.93 0.03 12.44
N GLY A 59 0.12 0.12 11.38
CA GLY A 59 -0.70 1.30 11.06
C GLY A 59 0.10 2.52 10.58
N THR A 60 1.42 2.39 10.41
CA THR A 60 2.28 3.50 9.98
C THR A 60 2.38 3.62 8.47
N PHE A 61 1.87 2.66 7.71
CA PHE A 61 1.98 2.65 6.25
C PHE A 61 1.38 3.92 5.63
N ARG A 62 2.16 4.53 4.74
CA ARG A 62 1.76 5.69 3.95
C ARG A 62 1.95 5.39 2.47
N TYR A 63 0.84 5.09 1.79
CA TYR A 63 0.84 4.67 0.38
C TYR A 63 1.68 5.57 -0.54
N LYS A 64 1.52 6.88 -0.41
CA LYS A 64 2.20 7.89 -1.24
C LYS A 64 3.72 7.92 -1.06
N GLN A 65 4.25 7.41 0.06
CA GLN A 65 5.70 7.32 0.28
C GLN A 65 6.34 6.20 -0.55
N PHE A 66 5.63 5.08 -0.72
CA PHE A 66 6.09 3.96 -1.53
C PHE A 66 5.80 4.17 -3.02
N PHE A 67 4.65 4.77 -3.34
CA PHE A 67 4.15 4.91 -4.70
C PHE A 67 3.74 6.37 -5.01
N PRO A 68 4.69 7.33 -5.02
CA PRO A 68 4.39 8.75 -5.15
C PRO A 68 3.74 9.14 -6.48
N GLY A 69 4.08 8.44 -7.57
CA GLY A 69 3.51 8.65 -8.90
C GLY A 69 2.29 7.77 -9.21
N SER A 70 1.79 6.99 -8.24
CA SER A 70 0.68 6.08 -8.51
C SER A 70 -0.65 6.81 -8.63
N ARG A 71 -1.45 6.39 -9.62
CA ARG A 71 -2.85 6.80 -9.76
C ARG A 71 -3.70 6.38 -8.56
N ASN A 72 -3.28 5.34 -7.82
CA ASN A 72 -3.95 4.91 -6.60
C ASN A 72 -3.65 5.81 -5.40
N ALA A 73 -2.64 6.69 -5.45
CA ALA A 73 -2.26 7.51 -4.31
C ALA A 73 -3.39 8.44 -3.83
N GLY A 74 -4.27 8.89 -4.72
CA GLY A 74 -5.44 9.70 -4.37
C GLY A 74 -6.59 8.92 -3.71
N ARG A 75 -6.55 7.58 -3.74
CA ARG A 75 -7.59 6.71 -3.16
C ARG A 75 -7.44 6.56 -1.65
N PHE A 76 -6.22 6.72 -1.15
CA PHE A 76 -5.90 6.61 0.26
C PHE A 76 -5.75 8.00 0.85
N LYS A 77 -6.83 8.50 1.45
CA LYS A 77 -6.73 9.65 2.32
C LYS A 77 -6.08 9.18 3.61
N VAL A 78 -5.20 10.00 4.19
CA VAL A 78 -4.83 9.85 5.59
C VAL A 78 -6.17 9.96 6.34
N CYS A 79 -6.65 8.88 6.96
CA CYS A 79 -7.71 9.04 7.94
C CYS A 79 -7.14 9.97 9.02
N PRO A 80 -7.71 11.16 9.26
CA PRO A 80 -7.53 11.75 10.57
C PRO A 80 -8.15 10.74 11.56
N GLU A 81 -7.37 10.36 12.57
CA GLU A 81 -7.80 9.55 13.71
C GLU A 81 -9.22 9.97 14.17
N PRO A 82 -10.13 9.04 14.54
CA PRO A 82 -11.35 9.41 15.24
C PRO A 82 -10.99 9.87 16.66
N GLY A 83 -10.67 11.15 16.78
CA GLY A 83 -10.19 11.77 18.01
C GLY A 83 -10.18 13.29 17.92
N THR A 84 -11.30 13.89 17.51
CA THR A 84 -11.56 15.30 17.82
C THR A 84 -12.57 15.36 18.96
N PRO A 85 -12.16 15.61 20.21
CA PRO A 85 -13.11 16.03 21.23
C PRO A 85 -13.47 17.50 20.97
N ASN A 86 -14.76 17.69 20.69
CA ASN A 86 -15.59 18.84 21.02
C ASN A 86 -15.43 20.16 20.23
N ALA A 87 -16.47 20.52 19.49
CA ALA A 87 -16.87 21.90 19.22
C ALA A 87 -18.39 22.01 19.40
N GLU A 88 -18.76 22.44 20.60
CA GLU A 88 -19.97 23.18 21.01
C GLU A 88 -21.24 23.03 20.17
N LEU A 89 -22.23 22.31 20.73
CA LEU A 89 -23.63 22.66 20.54
C LEU A 89 -24.11 23.39 21.79
N SER A 90 -23.77 24.68 21.85
CA SER A 90 -24.49 25.65 22.65
C SER A 90 -25.74 26.07 21.88
N MET A 91 -26.91 25.62 22.33
CA MET A 91 -28.20 26.29 22.15
C MET A 91 -28.88 26.13 23.51
N ALA A 92 -28.79 27.09 24.44
CA ALA A 92 -29.44 28.40 24.44
C ALA A 92 -30.96 28.32 24.16
N ALA A 93 -31.70 28.65 25.23
CA ALA A 93 -33.13 28.97 25.35
C ALA A 93 -34.13 27.81 25.31
#